data_AF-E2BA01-F1
#
_entry.id   AF-E2BA01-F1
#
_cell.length_a   1.000
_cell.length_b   1.000
_cell.length_c   1.000
_cell.angle_alpha   90.00
_cell.angle_beta   90.00
_cell.angle_gamma   90.00
#
_symmetry.space_group_name_H-M   'P 1'
#
loop_
_entity.id
_entity.type
_entity.pdbx_description
1 polymer ?
#
loop_
_entity_poly.entity_id
_entity_poly.type
_entity_poly.pdbx_seq_one_letter_code
_entity_poly.pdbx_strand_id
1 'polypeptide(L)'
;KKKLIQEILHKRLGLNVDKPKPRGYGNTNDGNTARRAFEDADLLAECLGLNNQLLRNFRTILIALSFHLPINPALFENLCYSTAEIYVSHYAWFPMPSTVHKI
;
A
#
# COMPACT_ATOMS: atom_id res chain seq x y z
N LYS A 1 8.20 -17.86 0.50
CA LYS A 1 8.24 -16.37 0.44
C LYS A 1 7.28 -15.70 1.42
N LYS A 2 5.97 -15.99 1.41
CA LYS A 2 4.97 -15.37 2.30
C LYS A 2 5.34 -15.34 3.80
N LYS A 3 5.69 -16.49 4.40
CA LYS A 3 6.03 -16.58 5.84
C LYS A 3 7.21 -15.68 6.23
N LEU A 4 8.24 -15.63 5.39
CA LEU A 4 9.41 -14.76 5.58
C LEU A 4 9.01 -13.28 5.61
N ILE A 5 8.18 -12.84 4.65
CA ILE A 5 7.69 -11.46 4.61
C ILE A 5 6.84 -11.13 5.86
N GLN A 6 5.98 -12.05 6.29
CA GLN A 6 5.21 -11.87 7.53
C GLN A 6 6.13 -11.71 8.76
N GLU A 7 7.22 -12.49 8.84
CA GLU A 7 8.20 -12.37 9.91
C GLU A 7 8.98 -11.06 9.86
N ILE A 8 9.36 -10.60 8.66
CA ILE A 8 10.02 -9.29 8.46
C ILE A 8 9.12 -8.15 8.92
N LEU A 9 7.86 -8.13 8.46
CA LEU A 9 6.90 -7.08 8.82
C LEU A 9 6.56 -7.11 10.32
N HIS A 10 6.50 -8.29 10.93
CA HIS A 10 6.35 -8.40 12.38
C HIS A 10 7.58 -7.84 13.12
N LYS A 11 8.79 -8.22 12.71
CA LYS A 11 10.03 -7.79 13.39
C LYS A 11 10.33 -6.31 13.20
N ARG A 12 10.08 -5.75 12.01
CA ARG A 12 10.49 -4.38 11.66
C ARG A 12 9.39 -3.34 11.88
N LEU A 13 8.12 -3.71 11.69
CA LEU A 13 6.98 -2.79 11.82
C LEU A 13 6.03 -3.14 12.98
N GLY A 14 6.25 -4.28 13.66
CA GLY A 14 5.33 -4.75 14.70
C GLY A 14 3.92 -5.07 14.15
N LEU A 15 3.84 -5.54 12.90
CA LEU A 15 2.57 -5.82 12.22
C LEU A 15 2.33 -7.32 12.06
N ASN A 16 1.16 -7.76 12.52
CA ASN A 16 0.64 -9.10 12.25
C ASN A 16 -0.21 -9.08 10.98
N VAL A 17 0.42 -9.32 9.83
CA VAL A 17 -0.27 -9.27 8.53
C VAL A 17 -0.68 -10.65 8.03
N ASP A 18 -1.80 -10.67 7.30
CA ASP A 18 -2.32 -11.80 6.54
C ASP A 18 -2.41 -13.10 7.37
N LYS A 19 -2.90 -12.96 8.62
CA LYS A 19 -3.29 -14.06 9.49
C LYS A 19 -4.79 -14.27 9.42
N PRO A 20 -5.27 -15.53 9.33
CA PRO A 20 -6.70 -15.81 9.36
C PRO A 20 -7.30 -15.37 10.70
N LYS A 21 -8.49 -14.74 10.66
CA LYS A 21 -9.21 -14.40 11.89
C LYS A 21 -9.87 -15.66 12.50
N PRO A 22 -10.07 -15.73 13.83
CA PRO A 22 -10.59 -16.93 14.54
C PRO A 22 -11.98 -17.44 14.10
N ARG A 23 -12.66 -16.79 13.15
CA ARG A 23 -13.98 -17.18 12.62
C ARG A 23 -13.98 -17.44 11.10
N GLY A 24 -12.81 -17.57 10.48
CA GLY A 24 -12.68 -17.97 9.07
C GLY A 24 -12.99 -16.90 8.02
N TYR A 25 -13.49 -15.72 8.42
CA TYR A 25 -13.72 -14.60 7.49
C TYR A 25 -12.60 -13.56 7.56
N GLY A 26 -12.01 -13.28 6.40
CA GLY A 26 -10.99 -12.26 6.23
C GLY A 26 -9.65 -12.59 6.91
N ASN A 27 -8.77 -11.61 6.93
CA ASN A 27 -7.46 -11.70 7.58
C ASN A 27 -7.21 -10.47 8.45
N THR A 28 -6.05 -10.44 9.11
CA THR A 28 -5.63 -9.33 9.96
C THR A 28 -5.29 -8.04 9.19
N ASN A 29 -5.41 -7.99 7.85
CA ASN A 29 -5.19 -6.77 7.08
C ASN A 29 -6.45 -5.88 7.10
N ASP A 30 -6.76 -5.35 8.27
CA ASP A 30 -7.82 -4.34 8.45
C ASP A 30 -7.30 -2.91 8.24
N GLY A 31 -8.20 -1.93 8.32
CA GLY A 31 -7.85 -0.52 8.15
C GLY A 31 -6.78 -0.03 9.13
N ASN A 32 -6.76 -0.55 10.37
CA ASN A 32 -5.73 -0.18 11.34
C ASN A 32 -4.36 -0.73 10.92
N THR A 33 -4.31 -1.97 10.44
CA THR A 33 -3.09 -2.59 9.93
C THR A 33 -2.56 -1.87 8.69
N ALA A 34 -3.45 -1.52 7.75
CA ALA A 34 -3.09 -0.74 6.57
C ALA A 34 -2.55 0.65 6.95
N ARG A 35 -3.25 1.37 7.84
CA ARG A 35 -2.81 2.69 8.33
C ARG A 35 -1.42 2.65 8.95
N ARG A 36 -1.15 1.67 9.83
CA ARG A 36 0.18 1.50 10.44
C ARG A 36 1.25 1.08 9.44
N ALA A 37 0.90 0.25 8.45
CA ALA A 37 1.84 -0.16 7.41
C ALA A 37 2.33 1.03 6.57
N PHE A 38 1.41 1.93 6.19
CA PHE A 38 1.74 3.12 5.39
C PHE A 38 2.23 4.32 6.21
N GLU A 39 2.36 4.21 7.53
CA GLU A 39 2.88 5.28 8.38
C GLU A 39 4.32 5.64 7.96
N ASP A 40 5.15 4.62 7.76
CA ASP A 40 6.48 4.68 7.15
C ASP A 40 6.50 3.87 5.84
N ALA A 41 6.21 4.55 4.74
CA ALA A 41 6.14 3.93 3.41
C ALA A 41 7.50 3.43 2.89
N ASP A 42 8.61 4.04 3.32
CA ASP A 42 9.95 3.64 2.88
C ASP A 42 10.37 2.35 3.58
N LEU A 43 10.16 2.27 4.89
CA LEU A 43 10.40 1.05 5.64
C LEU A 43 9.50 -0.10 5.13
N LEU A 44 8.25 0.20 4.81
CA LEU A 44 7.34 -0.80 4.20
C LEU A 44 7.87 -1.28 2.84
N ALA A 45 8.28 -0.36 1.95
CA ALA A 45 8.82 -0.69 0.64
C ALA A 45 10.09 -1.54 0.76
N GLU A 46 11.00 -1.20 1.67
CA GLU A 46 12.20 -1.99 1.96
C GLU A 46 11.85 -3.40 2.45
N CYS A 47 10.91 -3.52 3.39
CA CYS A 47 10.46 -4.81 3.91
C CYS A 47 9.84 -5.72 2.83
N LEU A 48 9.16 -5.13 1.85
CA LEU A 48 8.50 -5.84 0.76
C LEU A 48 9.39 -6.02 -0.48
N GLY A 49 10.53 -5.33 -0.56
CA GLY A 49 11.37 -5.28 -1.76
C GLY A 49 10.68 -4.57 -2.93
N LEU A 50 9.93 -3.50 -2.64
CA LEU A 50 9.18 -2.71 -3.62
C LEU A 50 9.82 -1.33 -3.84
N ASN A 51 9.40 -0.65 -4.91
CA ASN A 51 9.86 0.67 -5.27
C ASN A 51 9.39 1.69 -4.21
N ASN A 52 10.32 2.41 -3.59
CA ASN A 52 10.01 3.38 -2.53
C ASN A 52 9.05 4.48 -3.00
N GLN A 53 9.26 5.02 -4.21
CA GLN A 53 8.42 6.08 -4.75
C GLN A 53 6.98 5.61 -4.97
N LEU A 54 6.79 4.35 -5.42
CA LEU A 54 5.46 3.77 -5.56
C LEU A 54 4.70 3.76 -4.23
N LEU A 55 5.35 3.31 -3.15
CA LEU A 55 4.71 3.22 -1.83
C LEU A 55 4.48 4.60 -1.19
N ARG A 56 5.40 5.55 -1.41
CA ARG A 56 5.22 6.97 -1.01
C ARG A 56 4.01 7.60 -1.71
N ASN A 57 3.85 7.33 -3.00
CA ASN A 57 2.70 7.81 -3.76
C ASN A 57 1.41 7.18 -3.23
N PHE A 58 1.37 5.86 -3.02
CA PHE A 58 0.20 5.20 -2.43
C PHE A 58 -0.16 5.75 -1.06
N ARG A 59 0.83 6.00 -0.18
CA ARG A 59 0.60 6.67 1.10
C ARG A 59 -0.08 8.02 0.91
N THR A 60 0.42 8.85 0.00
CA THR A 60 -0.10 10.19 -0.28
C THR A 60 -1.52 10.15 -0.85
N ILE A 61 -1.78 9.25 -1.80
CA ILE A 61 -3.09 9.01 -2.39
C ILE A 61 -4.10 8.57 -1.34
N LEU A 62 -3.76 7.58 -0.51
CA LEU A 62 -4.63 7.08 0.55
C LEU A 62 -4.93 8.14 1.60
N ILE A 63 -3.94 8.96 1.94
CA ILE A 63 -4.11 10.12 2.83
C ILE A 63 -5.12 11.09 2.20
N ALA A 64 -4.88 11.52 0.96
CA ALA A 64 -5.73 12.47 0.27
C ALA A 64 -7.20 11.98 0.21
N LEU A 65 -7.42 10.72 -0.15
CA LEU A 65 -8.76 10.11 -0.19
C LEU A 65 -9.43 9.97 1.19
N SER A 66 -8.65 9.94 2.28
CA SER A 66 -9.18 9.84 3.65
C SER A 66 -9.57 11.20 4.24
N PHE A 67 -9.00 12.30 3.73
CA PHE A 67 -9.30 13.65 4.20
C PHE A 67 -10.54 14.22 3.50
N HIS A 68 -11.33 14.98 4.25
CA HIS A 68 -12.53 15.66 3.73
C HIS A 68 -12.23 17.10 3.30
N LEU A 69 -10.97 17.37 2.92
CA LEU A 69 -10.51 18.69 2.50
C LEU A 69 -10.49 18.78 0.96
N PRO A 70 -10.64 19.98 0.38
CA PRO A 70 -10.49 20.17 -1.04
C PRO A 70 -9.11 19.70 -1.53
N ILE A 71 -9.10 18.85 -2.55
CA ILE A 71 -7.89 18.39 -3.23
C ILE A 71 -7.77 19.14 -4.55
N ASN A 72 -6.57 19.57 -4.92
CA ASN A 72 -6.33 20.11 -6.25
C ASN A 72 -6.40 18.97 -7.28
N PRO A 73 -7.40 18.96 -8.19
CA PRO A 73 -7.63 17.84 -9.09
C PRO A 73 -6.45 17.61 -10.04
N ALA A 74 -5.82 18.67 -10.56
CA ALA A 74 -4.71 18.54 -11.49
C ALA A 74 -3.46 17.94 -10.83
N LEU A 75 -3.17 18.32 -9.58
CA LEU A 75 -2.04 17.74 -8.84
C LEU A 75 -2.30 16.28 -8.46
N PHE A 76 -3.54 15.95 -8.09
CA PHE A 76 -3.93 14.59 -7.75
C PHE A 76 -3.91 13.68 -8.98
N GLU A 77 -4.41 14.16 -10.11
CA GLU A 77 -4.36 13.47 -11.41
C GLU A 77 -2.90 13.16 -11.80
N ASN A 78 -2.01 14.16 -11.77
CA ASN A 78 -0.59 13.97 -12.05
C ASN A 78 0.07 12.95 -11.11
N LEU A 79 -0.31 12.95 -9.82
CA LEU A 79 0.17 11.96 -8.86
C LEU A 79 -0.33 10.55 -9.23
N CYS A 80 -1.60 10.37 -9.58
CA CYS A 80 -2.15 9.07 -9.99
C CYS A 80 -1.49 8.55 -11.27
N TYR A 81 -1.34 9.40 -12.31
CA TYR A 81 -0.70 9.00 -13.56
C TYR A 81 0.76 8.59 -13.37
N SER A 82 1.56 9.41 -12.71
CA SER A 82 2.97 9.07 -12.44
C SER A 82 3.10 7.81 -11.57
N THR A 83 2.15 7.55 -10.66
CA THR A 83 2.10 6.30 -9.88
C THR A 83 1.80 5.10 -10.77
N ALA A 84 0.86 5.23 -11.70
CA ALA A 84 0.52 4.18 -12.65
C ALA A 84 1.70 3.86 -13.59
N GLU A 85 2.45 4.88 -14.05
CA GLU A 85 3.66 4.69 -14.84
C GLU A 85 4.75 3.91 -14.09
N ILE A 86 4.99 4.25 -12.81
CA ILE A 86 5.92 3.49 -11.96
C ILE A 86 5.41 2.05 -11.78
N TYR A 87 4.11 1.87 -11.57
CA TYR A 87 3.52 0.54 -11.39
C TYR A 87 3.71 -0.33 -12.63
N VAL A 88 3.36 0.18 -13.81
CA VAL A 88 3.45 -0.56 -15.07
C VAL A 88 4.92 -0.85 -15.42
N SER A 89 5.81 0.14 -15.29
CA SER A 89 7.23 -0.04 -15.63
C SER A 89 7.94 -1.08 -14.76
N HIS A 90 7.64 -1.15 -13.46
CA HIS A 90 8.30 -2.08 -12.53
C HIS A 90 7.55 -3.41 -12.33
N TYR A 91 6.23 -3.41 -12.53
CA TYR A 91 5.34 -4.51 -12.13
C TYR A 91 4.31 -4.91 -13.19
N ALA A 92 4.58 -4.69 -14.49
CA ALA A 92 3.69 -5.09 -15.60
C ALA A 92 3.21 -6.55 -15.56
N TRP A 93 3.96 -7.45 -14.93
CA TRP A 93 3.60 -8.86 -14.75
C TRP A 93 2.42 -9.08 -13.78
N PHE A 94 2.07 -8.09 -12.96
CA PHE A 94 0.93 -8.14 -12.03
C PHE A 94 -0.09 -7.06 -12.38
N PRO A 95 -1.20 -7.42 -13.05
CA PRO A 95 -2.25 -6.47 -13.40
C PRO A 95 -2.73 -5.69 -12.18
N MET A 96 -2.99 -4.39 -12.37
CA MET A 96 -3.45 -3.52 -11.30
C MET A 96 -4.80 -4.04 -10.75
N PRO A 97 -4.93 -4.24 -9.43
CA PRO A 97 -6.21 -4.63 -8.83
C PRO A 97 -7.30 -3.62 -9.16
N SER A 98 -8.55 -4.07 -9.34
CA SER A 98 -9.68 -3.21 -9.73
C SER A 98 -9.91 -2.04 -8.77
N THR A 99 -9.63 -2.22 -7.48
CA THR A 99 -9.72 -1.16 -6.47
C THR A 99 -8.66 -0.09 -6.65
N VAL A 100 -7.46 -0.47 -7.11
CA VAL A 100 -6.37 0.47 -7.39
C VAL A 100 -6.59 1.15 -8.75
N HIS A 101 -7.07 0.41 -9.76
CA HIS A 101 -7.36 0.97 -11.09
C HIS A 101 -8.52 1.97 -11.09
N LYS A 102 -9.43 1.86 -10.11
CA LYS A 102 -10.53 2.80 -9.94
C LYS A 102 -10.09 4.15 -9.34
N ILE A 103 -8.97 4.17 -8.64
CA ILE A 103 -8.37 5.39 -8.08
C ILE A 103 -7.70 6.17 -9.20
#